data_AF-A0A2E4XVU5-F1
#
_entry.id   AF-A0A2E4XVU5-F1
#
_cell.length_a   1.000
_cell.length_b   1.000
_cell.length_c   1.000
_cell.angle_alpha   90.00
_cell.angle_beta   90.00
_cell.angle_gamma   90.00
#
_symmetry.space_group_name_H-M   'P 1'
#
loop_
_entity.id
_entity.type
_entity.pdbx_description
1 polymer ?
#
loop_
_entity_poly.entity_id
_entity_poly.type
_entity_poly.pdbx_seq_one_letter_code
_entity_poly.pdbx_strand_id
1 'polypeptide(L)'
;MSVPGSPNSVKLGFGAKRRRQFTKSAVCARTARLVEMSGETLVHCIVRDITERKQIERSLTAALAEANEANRAKQEFLASVSHELRTPLNAIIGFSDVIDRELYGPLGHTRYREYIEHIKSSGQHLLELINDILDISRIEAGKFELYRVPTAPGELVRENVTILREQCQKAGVELAMHIAPNLPELNLDQRAIRQIVLNLLSNAIKFTPEGGRIDVRCDAASGGGVDIVISDTGIGIAHEDLDMILSPFARGRDVQVEEKSGTGLGLPISNALASLHGGRLDIASTLGEGTMVTVHLPADEKSA
;
A
#
# COMPACT_ATOMS: atom_id res chain seq x y z
N MET A 1 -1.90 -51.21 23.58
CA MET A 1 -3.30 -51.35 24.03
C MET A 1 -4.19 -50.67 23.00
N SER A 2 -5.22 -51.38 22.57
CA SER A 2 -5.89 -51.26 21.28
C SER A 2 -6.94 -50.16 21.21
N VAL A 3 -7.00 -49.46 20.08
CA VAL A 3 -8.02 -48.45 19.75
C VAL A 3 -9.34 -49.17 19.41
N PRO A 4 -10.50 -48.79 19.98
CA PRO A 4 -11.77 -49.41 19.61
C PRO A 4 -12.37 -48.77 18.35
N GLY A 5 -12.50 -49.60 17.32
CA GLY A 5 -13.72 -49.75 16.52
C GLY A 5 -14.28 -48.51 15.82
N SER A 6 -13.90 -48.35 14.55
CA SER A 6 -14.69 -47.65 13.54
C SER A 6 -16.17 -48.08 13.58
N PRO A 7 -17.14 -47.17 13.50
CA PRO A 7 -18.54 -47.55 13.47
C PRO A 7 -18.90 -48.13 12.10
N ASN A 8 -19.53 -49.31 12.16
CA ASN A 8 -20.04 -50.12 11.06
C ASN A 8 -20.61 -49.31 9.89
N SER A 9 -20.02 -49.52 8.71
CA SER A 9 -20.60 -49.11 7.43
C SER A 9 -21.84 -49.97 7.13
N VAL A 10 -23.03 -49.48 7.44
CA VAL A 10 -24.29 -50.10 6.99
C VAL A 10 -24.45 -49.82 5.49
N LYS A 11 -24.24 -50.85 4.66
CA LYS A 11 -24.57 -50.82 3.24
C LYS A 11 -26.10 -50.86 3.09
N LEU A 12 -26.73 -49.69 2.92
CA LEU A 12 -28.13 -49.59 2.48
C LEU A 12 -28.22 -50.08 1.02
N GLY A 13 -28.76 -51.28 0.82
CA GLY A 13 -29.05 -51.83 -0.50
C GLY A 13 -30.26 -51.13 -1.13
N PHE A 14 -30.01 -50.17 -2.02
CA PHE A 14 -31.04 -49.64 -2.91
C PHE A 14 -31.27 -50.64 -4.06
N GLY A 15 -32.47 -51.21 -4.14
CA GLY A 15 -32.91 -52.03 -5.25
C GLY A 15 -32.70 -51.31 -6.59
N ALA A 16 -31.98 -51.97 -7.49
CA ALA A 16 -31.54 -51.42 -8.76
C ALA A 16 -32.72 -51.04 -9.68
N LYS A 17 -32.83 -49.75 -10.03
CA LYS A 17 -33.42 -49.30 -11.30
C LYS A 17 -32.84 -47.93 -11.70
N ARG A 18 -32.14 -47.94 -12.85
CA ARG A 18 -31.54 -46.82 -13.61
C ARG A 18 -30.44 -46.01 -12.91
N ARG A 19 -29.19 -46.34 -13.26
CA ARG A 19 -27.98 -45.53 -13.04
C ARG A 19 -28.02 -44.30 -13.96
N ARG A 20 -28.68 -43.21 -13.53
CA ARG A 20 -28.41 -41.88 -14.11
C ARG A 20 -27.07 -41.41 -13.53
N GLN A 21 -26.09 -41.12 -14.39
CA GLN A 21 -24.86 -40.43 -14.00
C GLN A 21 -25.26 -39.07 -13.43
N PHE A 22 -25.16 -38.91 -12.10
CA PHE A 22 -25.26 -37.61 -11.47
C PHE A 22 -23.92 -36.88 -11.71
N THR A 23 -23.91 -35.91 -12.61
CA THR A 23 -22.73 -35.12 -13.01
C THR A 23 -22.41 -33.95 -12.06
N LYS A 24 -23.15 -33.78 -10.95
CA LYS A 24 -22.92 -32.69 -9.98
C LYS A 24 -22.69 -33.25 -8.58
N SER A 25 -21.59 -32.87 -7.95
CA SER A 25 -21.35 -33.07 -6.52
C SER A 25 -22.25 -32.14 -5.72
N ALA A 26 -23.05 -32.68 -4.79
CA ALA A 26 -23.94 -31.92 -3.91
C ALA A 26 -23.52 -32.10 -2.44
N VAL A 27 -23.60 -31.03 -1.66
CA VAL A 27 -23.45 -31.07 -0.20
C VAL A 27 -24.83 -31.31 0.39
N CYS A 28 -25.02 -32.42 1.11
CA CYS A 28 -26.32 -32.76 1.69
C CYS A 28 -26.28 -32.80 3.21
N ALA A 29 -27.26 -32.17 3.86
CA ALA A 29 -27.58 -32.44 5.26
C ALA A 29 -28.39 -33.73 5.36
N ARG A 30 -28.04 -34.60 6.31
CA ARG A 30 -28.75 -35.87 6.56
C ARG A 30 -29.16 -35.96 8.02
N THR A 31 -30.43 -36.24 8.24
CA THR A 31 -30.97 -36.59 9.57
C THR A 31 -31.60 -37.96 9.46
N ALA A 32 -31.22 -38.87 10.33
CA ALA A 32 -31.79 -40.21 10.40
C ALA A 32 -32.36 -40.46 11.80
N ARG A 33 -33.53 -41.08 11.87
CA ARG A 33 -34.14 -41.52 13.12
C ARG A 33 -34.68 -42.94 12.97
N LEU A 34 -34.55 -43.74 14.03
CA LEU A 34 -35.23 -45.02 14.14
C LEU A 34 -36.71 -44.77 14.47
N VAL A 35 -37.59 -45.45 13.76
CA VAL A 35 -39.04 -45.38 13.97
C VAL A 35 -39.57 -46.81 14.01
N GLU A 36 -40.35 -47.14 15.03
CA GLU A 36 -41.09 -48.40 15.05
C GLU A 36 -42.43 -48.23 14.36
N MET A 37 -42.70 -49.09 13.39
CA MET A 37 -44.01 -49.16 12.72
C MET A 37 -44.42 -50.62 12.58
N SER A 38 -45.58 -50.96 13.12
CA SER A 38 -46.16 -52.31 13.02
C SER A 38 -45.26 -53.45 13.50
N GLY A 39 -44.40 -53.20 14.50
CA GLY A 39 -43.46 -54.19 15.06
C GLY A 39 -42.13 -54.31 14.32
N GLU A 40 -41.87 -53.48 13.30
CA GLU A 40 -40.58 -53.42 12.60
C GLU A 40 -39.84 -52.11 12.91
N THR A 41 -38.51 -52.20 13.10
CA THR A 41 -37.64 -51.03 13.25
C THR A 41 -37.22 -50.51 11.87
N LEU A 42 -37.73 -49.33 11.50
CA LEU A 42 -37.41 -48.64 10.25
C LEU A 42 -36.42 -47.50 10.48
N VAL A 43 -35.60 -47.19 9.46
CA VAL A 43 -34.75 -46.00 9.44
C VAL A 43 -35.43 -44.95 8.55
N HIS A 44 -35.90 -43.87 9.17
CA HIS A 44 -36.41 -42.72 8.43
C HIS A 44 -35.26 -41.72 8.19
N CYS A 45 -34.90 -41.50 6.93
CA CYS A 45 -33.82 -40.59 6.51
C CYS A 45 -34.38 -39.41 5.71
N ILE A 46 -34.04 -38.19 6.12
CA ILE A 46 -34.26 -36.99 5.32
C ILE A 46 -32.92 -36.50 4.80
N VAL A 47 -32.84 -36.29 3.48
CA VAL A 47 -31.66 -35.74 2.81
C VAL A 47 -32.08 -34.42 2.15
N ARG A 48 -31.41 -33.33 2.50
CA ARG A 48 -31.62 -32.01 1.91
C ARG A 48 -30.33 -31.53 1.25
N ASP A 49 -30.39 -31.14 -0.02
CA ASP A 49 -29.29 -30.44 -0.69
C ASP A 49 -29.14 -29.05 -0.06
N ILE A 50 -27.93 -28.76 0.42
CA ILE A 50 -27.55 -27.50 1.07
C ILE A 50 -26.36 -26.83 0.36
N THR A 51 -26.06 -27.22 -0.89
CA THR A 51 -24.89 -26.75 -1.64
C THR A 51 -24.88 -25.22 -1.76
N GLU A 52 -25.98 -24.63 -2.24
CA GLU A 52 -26.12 -23.18 -2.40
C GLU A 52 -25.97 -22.44 -1.06
N ARG A 53 -26.65 -22.92 0.00
CA ARG A 53 -26.52 -22.37 1.35
C ARG A 53 -25.06 -22.39 1.83
N LYS A 54 -24.34 -23.49 1.62
CA LYS A 54 -22.93 -23.62 2.02
C LYS A 54 -21.99 -22.75 1.18
N GLN A 55 -22.32 -22.49 -0.09
CA GLN A 55 -21.58 -21.55 -0.93
C GLN A 55 -21.77 -20.11 -0.43
N ILE A 56 -23.01 -19.70 -0.15
CA ILE A 56 -23.32 -18.38 0.42
C ILE A 56 -22.65 -18.20 1.79
N GLU A 57 -22.69 -19.21 2.65
CA GLU A 57 -22.03 -19.17 3.97
C GLU A 57 -20.51 -18.97 3.85
N ARG A 58 -19.87 -19.67 2.90
CA ARG A 58 -18.44 -19.52 2.61
C ARG A 58 -18.11 -18.15 2.03
N SER A 59 -18.89 -17.66 1.06
CA SER A 59 -18.65 -16.33 0.49
C SER A 59 -18.85 -15.23 1.53
N LEU A 60 -19.85 -15.38 2.41
CA LEU A 60 -20.08 -14.44 3.50
C LEU A 60 -18.94 -14.45 4.52
N THR A 61 -18.41 -15.64 4.86
CA THR A 61 -17.28 -15.76 5.77
C THR A 61 -16.01 -15.17 5.17
N ALA A 62 -15.76 -15.39 3.88
CA ALA A 62 -14.64 -14.79 3.16
C ALA A 62 -14.76 -13.25 3.12
N ALA A 63 -15.92 -12.72 2.75
CA ALA A 63 -16.17 -11.27 2.72
C ALA A 63 -16.06 -10.64 4.12
N LEU A 64 -16.51 -11.33 5.17
CA LEU A 64 -16.36 -10.87 6.55
C LEU A 64 -14.88 -10.85 6.98
N ALA A 65 -14.10 -11.86 6.59
CA ALA A 65 -12.67 -11.89 6.87
C ALA A 65 -11.94 -10.72 6.20
N GLU A 66 -12.20 -10.48 4.91
CA GLU A 66 -11.67 -9.35 4.14
C GLU A 66 -12.06 -8.00 4.74
N ALA A 67 -13.34 -7.83 5.11
CA ALA A 67 -13.81 -6.59 5.72
C ALA A 67 -13.16 -6.34 7.10
N ASN A 68 -12.96 -7.38 7.89
CA ASN A 68 -12.28 -7.27 9.19
C ASN A 68 -10.80 -6.93 9.03
N GLU A 69 -10.13 -7.52 8.04
CA GLU A 69 -8.73 -7.21 7.73
C GLU A 69 -8.56 -5.76 7.28
N ALA A 70 -9.42 -5.28 6.37
CA ALA A 70 -9.44 -3.89 5.93
C ALA A 70 -9.70 -2.93 7.10
N ASN A 71 -10.65 -3.25 7.98
CA ASN A 71 -10.95 -2.41 9.14
C ASN A 71 -9.79 -2.37 10.15
N ARG A 72 -9.12 -3.51 10.36
CA ARG A 72 -7.93 -3.58 11.21
C ARG A 72 -6.79 -2.75 10.64
N ALA A 73 -6.50 -2.87 9.35
CA ALA A 73 -5.48 -2.06 8.67
C ALA A 73 -5.79 -0.56 8.83
N LYS A 74 -7.05 -0.17 8.63
CA LYS A 74 -7.50 1.22 8.83
C LYS A 74 -7.27 1.71 10.27
N GLN A 75 -7.52 0.88 11.27
CA GLN A 75 -7.26 1.24 12.67
C GLN A 75 -5.76 1.39 12.96
N GLU A 76 -4.93 0.46 12.48
CA GLU A 76 -3.48 0.49 12.62
C GLU A 76 -2.91 1.75 11.96
N PHE A 77 -3.41 2.10 10.78
CA PHE A 77 -3.07 3.35 10.09
C PHE A 77 -3.40 4.60 10.90
N LEU A 78 -4.64 4.73 11.40
CA LEU A 78 -5.06 5.90 12.18
C LEU A 78 -4.25 6.05 13.48
N ALA A 79 -3.90 4.94 14.11
CA ALA A 79 -3.01 4.94 15.28
C ALA A 79 -1.61 5.42 14.91
N SER A 80 -1.06 4.94 13.80
CA SER A 80 0.23 5.37 13.25
C SER A 80 0.25 6.86 12.93
N VAL A 81 -0.76 7.36 12.20
CA VAL A 81 -0.91 8.79 11.87
C VAL A 81 -0.95 9.63 13.14
N SER A 82 -1.70 9.19 14.14
CA SER A 82 -1.77 9.89 15.43
C SER A 82 -0.40 10.01 16.11
N HIS A 83 0.47 9.00 15.96
CA HIS A 83 1.84 9.04 16.46
C HIS A 83 2.71 9.99 15.64
N GLU A 84 2.67 9.89 14.31
CA GLU A 84 3.44 10.77 13.41
C GLU A 84 3.06 12.24 13.55
N LEU A 85 1.80 12.56 13.87
CA LEU A 85 1.38 13.94 14.14
C LEU A 85 1.88 14.44 15.51
N ARG A 86 1.95 13.55 16.52
CA ARG A 86 2.33 13.92 17.89
C ARG A 86 3.79 14.32 18.01
N THR A 87 4.69 13.63 17.30
CA THR A 87 6.14 13.90 17.36
C THR A 87 6.52 15.34 16.96
N PRO A 88 6.17 15.84 15.75
CA PRO A 88 6.49 17.22 15.36
C PRO A 88 5.73 18.24 16.21
N LEU A 89 4.50 17.94 16.64
CA LEU A 89 3.75 18.82 17.53
C LEU A 89 4.44 18.98 18.90
N ASN A 90 4.89 17.87 19.49
CA ASN A 90 5.63 17.89 20.75
C ASN A 90 6.97 18.61 20.62
N ALA A 91 7.66 18.47 19.47
CA ALA A 91 8.87 19.23 19.18
C ALA A 91 8.59 20.74 19.12
N ILE A 92 7.51 21.16 18.44
CA ILE A 92 7.09 22.57 18.38
C ILE A 92 6.82 23.13 19.77
N ILE A 93 6.01 22.43 20.58
CA ILE A 93 5.66 22.85 21.94
C ILE A 93 6.91 22.90 22.81
N GLY A 94 7.73 21.84 22.80
CA GLY A 94 8.92 21.74 23.64
C GLY A 94 9.96 22.81 23.34
N PHE A 95 10.29 23.03 22.05
CA PHE A 95 11.23 24.08 21.67
C PHE A 95 10.67 25.49 21.94
N SER A 96 9.36 25.69 21.78
CA SER A 96 8.71 26.96 22.13
C SER A 96 8.78 27.23 23.63
N ASP A 97 8.52 26.22 24.47
CA ASP A 97 8.62 26.33 25.94
C ASP A 97 10.04 26.63 26.41
N VAL A 98 11.06 26.07 25.75
CA VAL A 98 12.47 26.33 26.07
C VAL A 98 12.85 27.78 25.77
N ILE A 99 12.32 28.36 24.69
CA ILE A 99 12.52 29.76 24.32
C ILE A 99 11.76 30.67 25.30
N ASP A 100 10.49 30.36 25.57
CA ASP A 100 9.61 31.15 26.44
C ASP A 100 10.14 31.26 27.87
N ARG A 101 10.68 30.15 28.41
CA ARG A 101 11.27 30.11 29.75
C ARG A 101 12.71 30.63 29.83
N GLU A 102 13.27 31.08 28.71
CA GLU A 102 14.64 31.59 28.63
C GLU A 102 15.69 30.64 29.26
N LEU A 103 15.56 29.31 29.05
CA LEU A 103 16.39 28.30 29.76
C LEU A 103 17.90 28.42 29.50
N TYR A 104 18.30 29.11 28.42
CA TYR A 104 19.69 29.38 28.06
C TYR A 104 20.09 30.85 28.28
N GLY A 105 19.31 31.60 29.07
CA GLY A 105 19.49 33.03 29.30
C GLY A 105 18.59 33.88 28.39
N PRO A 106 18.74 35.22 28.41
CA PRO A 106 17.84 36.14 27.72
C PRO A 106 17.77 35.87 26.21
N LEU A 107 16.64 36.24 25.61
CA LEU A 107 16.43 36.13 24.17
C LEU A 107 17.59 36.78 23.39
N GLY A 108 18.14 36.02 22.43
CA GLY A 108 19.36 36.39 21.68
C GLY A 108 20.48 35.34 21.73
N HIS A 109 20.38 34.35 22.62
CA HIS A 109 21.30 33.21 22.64
C HIS A 109 21.23 32.40 21.33
N THR A 110 22.36 31.97 20.78
CA THR A 110 22.46 31.31 19.46
C THR A 110 21.60 30.05 19.35
N ARG A 111 21.53 29.24 20.41
CA ARG A 111 20.67 28.05 20.50
C ARG A 111 19.18 28.30 20.23
N TYR A 112 18.66 29.49 20.54
CA TYR A 112 17.26 29.78 20.24
C TYR A 112 17.00 29.85 18.74
N ARG A 113 18.01 30.22 17.93
CA ARG A 113 17.90 30.21 16.48
C ARG A 113 17.76 28.78 15.94
N GLU A 114 18.55 27.84 16.47
CA GLU A 114 18.44 26.41 16.13
C GLU A 114 17.04 25.87 16.50
N TYR A 115 16.51 26.23 17.66
CA TYR A 115 15.17 25.81 18.07
C TYR A 115 14.06 26.40 17.19
N ILE A 116 14.18 27.66 16.76
CA ILE A 116 13.26 28.26 15.80
C ILE A 116 13.31 27.51 14.46
N GLU A 117 14.49 27.11 14.00
CA GLU A 117 14.65 26.29 12.80
C GLU A 117 13.98 24.91 12.96
N HIS A 118 14.14 24.26 14.12
CA HIS A 118 13.47 23.01 14.43
C HIS A 118 11.94 23.15 14.50
N ILE A 119 11.42 24.22 15.11
CA ILE A 119 9.98 24.54 15.14
C ILE A 119 9.45 24.69 13.72
N LYS A 120 10.15 25.48 12.89
CA LYS A 120 9.75 25.71 11.49
C LYS A 120 9.72 24.41 10.69
N SER A 121 10.78 23.60 10.78
CA SER A 121 10.86 22.31 10.09
C SER A 121 9.78 21.34 10.56
N SER A 122 9.54 21.27 11.87
CA SER A 122 8.47 20.42 12.44
C SER A 122 7.08 20.86 11.98
N GLY A 123 6.83 22.17 11.89
CA GLY A 123 5.56 22.72 11.39
C GLY A 123 5.33 22.45 9.90
N GLN A 124 6.38 22.53 9.09
CA GLN A 124 6.33 22.17 7.67
C GLN A 124 6.03 20.66 7.50
N HIS A 125 6.71 19.81 8.26
CA HIS A 125 6.48 18.38 8.23
C HIS A 125 5.04 18.00 8.65
N LEU A 126 4.53 18.65 9.70
CA LEU A 126 3.14 18.45 10.14
C LEU A 126 2.12 18.83 9.06
N LEU A 127 2.37 19.91 8.31
CA LEU A 127 1.50 20.34 7.22
C LEU A 127 1.51 19.36 6.06
N GLU A 128 2.68 18.83 5.69
CA GLU A 128 2.83 17.79 4.66
C GLU A 128 2.04 16.54 5.05
N LEU A 129 2.20 16.06 6.29
CA LEU A 129 1.45 14.94 6.85
C LEU A 129 -0.07 15.13 6.74
N ILE A 130 -0.57 16.32 7.07
CA ILE A 130 -2.00 16.64 6.97
C ILE A 130 -2.47 16.59 5.51
N ASN A 131 -1.69 17.14 4.58
CA ASN A 131 -2.04 17.12 3.17
C ASN A 131 -2.06 15.69 2.62
N ASP A 132 -1.08 14.85 2.97
CA ASP A 132 -1.04 13.44 2.57
C ASP A 132 -2.31 12.68 3.02
N ILE A 133 -2.76 12.91 4.26
CA ILE A 133 -3.97 12.29 4.81
C ILE A 133 -5.23 12.76 4.07
N LEU A 134 -5.30 14.06 3.75
CA LEU A 134 -6.41 14.64 3.00
C LEU A 134 -6.47 14.10 1.56
N ASP A 135 -5.31 13.94 0.92
CA ASP A 135 -5.23 13.40 -0.43
C ASP A 135 -5.67 11.93 -0.47
N ILE A 136 -5.20 11.08 0.45
CA ILE A 136 -5.68 9.70 0.58
C ILE A 136 -7.18 9.67 0.80
N SER A 137 -7.69 10.50 1.72
CA SER A 137 -9.13 10.55 2.02
C SER A 137 -9.98 10.93 0.80
N ARG A 138 -9.47 11.82 -0.06
CA ARG A 138 -10.14 12.22 -1.32
C ARG A 138 -10.06 11.11 -2.35
N ILE A 139 -8.92 10.46 -2.49
CA ILE A 139 -8.70 9.34 -3.41
C ILE A 139 -9.64 8.20 -3.08
N GLU A 140 -9.71 7.77 -1.82
CA GLU A 140 -10.59 6.67 -1.39
C GLU A 140 -12.07 6.97 -1.58
N ALA A 141 -12.46 8.24 -1.39
CA ALA A 141 -13.81 8.68 -1.63
C ALA A 141 -14.16 8.82 -3.13
N GLY A 142 -13.19 8.59 -4.04
CA GLY A 142 -13.34 8.83 -5.49
C GLY A 142 -13.53 10.32 -5.83
N LYS A 143 -13.08 11.23 -4.97
CA LYS A 143 -13.25 12.69 -5.08
C LYS A 143 -11.98 13.42 -5.51
N PHE A 144 -10.91 12.70 -5.81
CA PHE A 144 -9.68 13.29 -6.31
C PHE A 144 -9.81 13.53 -7.82
N GLU A 145 -9.87 14.79 -8.22
CA GLU A 145 -9.98 15.18 -9.63
C GLU A 145 -8.60 15.58 -10.16
N LEU A 146 -8.18 14.94 -11.26
CA LEU A 146 -6.95 15.33 -11.96
C LEU A 146 -7.22 16.52 -12.87
N TYR A 147 -6.37 17.54 -12.77
CA TYR A 147 -6.34 18.64 -13.72
C TYR A 147 -5.29 18.35 -14.79
N ARG A 148 -5.66 17.55 -15.79
CA ARG A 148 -4.75 17.11 -16.85
C ARG A 148 -4.55 18.20 -17.90
N VAL A 149 -3.28 18.47 -18.20
CA VAL A 149 -2.86 19.41 -19.26
C VAL A 149 -1.74 18.79 -20.09
N PRO A 150 -1.60 19.17 -21.38
CA PRO A 150 -0.47 18.75 -22.19
C PRO A 150 0.85 19.06 -21.46
N THR A 151 1.62 18.02 -21.19
CA THR A 151 2.82 18.10 -20.36
C THR A 151 3.93 17.26 -20.97
N ALA A 152 5.13 17.82 -21.04
CA ALA A 152 6.35 17.09 -21.38
C ALA A 152 6.90 16.37 -20.14
N PRO A 153 6.75 15.03 -20.01
CA PRO A 153 7.07 14.33 -18.76
C PRO A 153 8.56 14.43 -18.41
N GLY A 154 9.44 14.41 -19.43
CA GLY A 154 10.87 14.55 -19.25
C GLY A 154 11.30 15.90 -18.63
N GLU A 155 10.62 17.00 -18.98
CA GLU A 155 10.90 18.31 -18.38
C GLU A 155 10.44 18.34 -16.92
N LEU A 156 9.25 17.81 -16.63
CA LEU A 156 8.73 17.73 -15.28
C LEU A 156 9.61 16.88 -14.36
N VAL A 157 10.12 15.74 -14.84
CA VAL A 157 11.09 14.92 -14.08
C VAL A 157 12.38 15.72 -13.83
N ARG A 158 12.91 16.40 -14.84
CA ARG A 158 14.15 17.20 -14.74
C ARG A 158 14.05 18.29 -13.68
N GLU A 159 12.94 19.02 -13.63
CA GLU A 159 12.70 20.06 -12.62
C GLU A 159 12.78 19.48 -11.20
N ASN A 160 12.11 18.37 -10.95
CA ASN A 160 12.04 17.74 -9.63
C ASN A 160 13.38 17.15 -9.20
N VAL A 161 14.11 16.51 -10.11
CA VAL A 161 15.47 16.00 -9.86
C VAL A 161 16.43 17.15 -9.50
N THR A 162 16.26 18.32 -10.12
CA THR A 162 17.10 19.49 -9.84
C THR A 162 16.89 20.02 -8.42
N ILE A 163 15.64 20.01 -7.92
CA ILE A 163 15.31 20.44 -6.55
C ILE A 163 16.00 19.56 -5.50
N LEU A 164 16.06 18.24 -5.74
CA LEU A 164 16.58 17.29 -4.75
C LEU A 164 18.09 17.02 -4.87
N ARG A 165 18.76 17.58 -5.88
CA ARG A 165 20.21 17.40 -6.08
C ARG A 165 21.04 17.84 -4.87
N GLU A 166 20.67 18.95 -4.23
CA GLU A 166 21.37 19.43 -3.03
C GLU A 166 21.17 18.45 -1.84
N GLN A 167 19.99 17.83 -1.74
CA GLN A 167 19.72 16.85 -0.69
C GLN A 167 20.52 15.56 -0.90
N CYS A 168 20.63 15.06 -2.13
CA CYS A 168 21.50 13.93 -2.46
C CYS A 168 22.96 14.22 -2.08
N GLN A 169 23.46 15.42 -2.40
CA GLN A 169 24.83 15.83 -2.04
C GLN A 169 25.04 15.87 -0.53
N LYS A 170 24.09 16.43 0.23
CA LYS A 170 24.15 16.45 1.70
C LYS A 170 24.07 15.04 2.32
N ALA A 171 23.34 14.13 1.67
CA ALA A 171 23.26 12.73 2.08
C ALA A 171 24.47 11.88 1.61
N GLY A 172 25.38 12.45 0.81
CA GLY A 172 26.52 11.75 0.24
C GLY A 172 26.13 10.66 -0.77
N VAL A 173 25.03 10.85 -1.49
CA VAL A 173 24.48 9.91 -2.48
C VAL A 173 24.71 10.44 -3.89
N GLU A 174 25.21 9.59 -4.80
CA GLU A 174 25.37 9.93 -6.21
C GLU A 174 24.00 9.96 -6.90
N LEU A 175 23.72 11.01 -7.68
CA LEU A 175 22.47 11.15 -8.43
C LEU A 175 22.76 11.21 -9.94
N ALA A 176 22.31 10.17 -10.66
CA ALA A 176 22.35 10.10 -12.11
C ALA A 176 20.94 10.30 -12.70
N MET A 177 20.86 10.96 -13.85
CA MET A 177 19.60 11.22 -14.54
C MET A 177 19.74 10.99 -16.04
N HIS A 178 18.85 10.18 -16.59
CA HIS A 178 18.78 9.85 -18.01
C HIS A 178 17.36 10.05 -18.53
N ILE A 179 17.14 11.11 -19.32
CA ILE A 179 15.85 11.37 -19.97
C ILE A 179 16.02 11.08 -21.45
N ALA A 180 15.23 10.17 -21.99
CA ALA A 180 15.25 9.85 -23.40
C ALA A 180 14.89 11.09 -24.25
N PRO A 181 15.54 11.29 -25.41
CA PRO A 181 15.17 12.36 -26.32
C PRO A 181 13.79 12.09 -26.95
N ASN A 182 13.06 13.15 -27.30
CA ASN A 182 11.80 13.08 -28.06
C ASN A 182 10.69 12.23 -27.40
N LEU A 183 10.55 12.32 -26.07
CA LEU A 183 9.40 11.74 -25.37
C LEU A 183 8.08 12.36 -25.86
N PRO A 184 6.99 11.58 -25.92
CA PRO A 184 5.68 12.12 -26.27
C PRO A 184 5.16 13.06 -25.17
N GLU A 185 4.39 14.07 -25.57
CA GLU A 185 3.55 14.82 -24.63
C GLU A 185 2.36 13.97 -24.19
N LEU A 186 2.02 14.05 -22.91
CA LEU A 186 0.89 13.36 -22.30
C LEU A 186 -0.01 14.38 -21.59
N ASN A 187 -1.33 14.16 -21.52
CA ASN A 187 -2.19 14.98 -20.66
C ASN A 187 -2.06 14.51 -19.21
N LEU A 188 -1.25 15.21 -18.44
CA LEU A 188 -0.94 14.86 -17.05
C LEU A 188 -1.36 15.98 -16.10
N ASP A 189 -1.72 15.62 -14.88
CA ASP A 189 -1.75 16.58 -13.78
C ASP A 189 -0.33 16.78 -13.26
N GLN A 190 0.25 17.93 -13.59
CA GLN A 190 1.63 18.26 -13.23
C GLN A 190 1.89 18.22 -11.72
N ARG A 191 0.87 18.54 -10.90
CA ARG A 191 1.00 18.54 -9.43
C ARG A 191 1.07 17.11 -8.91
N ALA A 192 0.21 16.23 -9.42
CA ALA A 192 0.21 14.82 -9.06
C ALA A 192 1.51 14.11 -9.49
N ILE A 193 1.99 14.35 -10.71
CA ILE A 193 3.26 13.76 -11.17
C ILE A 193 4.45 14.30 -10.38
N ARG A 194 4.45 15.60 -10.06
CA ARG A 194 5.44 16.20 -9.15
C ARG A 194 5.42 15.50 -7.78
N GLN A 195 4.25 15.27 -7.21
CA GLN A 195 4.12 14.56 -5.93
C GLN A 195 4.68 13.13 -6.01
N ILE A 196 4.36 12.38 -7.07
CA ILE A 196 4.91 11.04 -7.31
C ILE A 196 6.45 11.10 -7.33
N VAL A 197 7.03 11.94 -8.18
CA VAL A 197 8.49 12.00 -8.34
C VAL A 197 9.18 12.42 -7.04
N LEU A 198 8.64 13.40 -6.31
CA LEU A 198 9.21 13.84 -5.04
C LEU A 198 9.11 12.77 -3.96
N ASN A 199 7.98 12.06 -3.86
CA ASN A 199 7.81 10.96 -2.91
C ASN A 199 8.82 9.84 -3.15
N LEU A 200 8.99 9.44 -4.42
CA LEU A 200 9.89 8.36 -4.79
C LEU A 200 11.37 8.76 -4.60
N LEU A 201 11.76 9.97 -5.00
CA LEU A 201 13.13 10.45 -4.80
C LEU A 201 13.47 10.67 -3.32
N SER A 202 12.53 11.19 -2.52
CA SER A 202 12.72 11.35 -1.08
C SER A 202 12.94 10.01 -0.40
N ASN A 203 12.16 8.98 -0.76
CA ASN A 203 12.37 7.62 -0.29
C ASN A 203 13.76 7.09 -0.70
N ALA A 204 14.13 7.23 -1.97
CA ALA A 204 15.44 6.79 -2.46
C ALA A 204 16.59 7.46 -1.67
N ILE A 205 16.56 8.78 -1.47
CA ILE A 205 17.59 9.53 -0.71
C ILE A 205 17.66 9.03 0.73
N LYS A 206 16.51 8.83 1.37
CA LYS A 206 16.42 8.44 2.77
C LYS A 206 16.98 7.04 3.05
N PHE A 207 16.70 6.09 2.16
CA PHE A 207 17.02 4.68 2.33
C PHE A 207 18.33 4.24 1.66
N THR A 208 18.95 5.12 0.87
CA THR A 208 20.30 4.91 0.33
C THR A 208 21.35 5.37 1.35
N PRO A 209 22.32 4.51 1.72
CA PRO A 209 23.43 4.92 2.58
C PRO A 209 24.40 5.85 1.86
N GLU A 210 25.23 6.56 2.64
CA GLU A 210 26.33 7.38 2.10
C GLU A 210 27.25 6.55 1.19
N GLY A 211 27.64 7.11 0.04
CA GLY A 211 28.39 6.42 -1.01
C GLY A 211 27.54 5.57 -1.96
N GLY A 212 26.22 5.47 -1.72
CA GLY A 212 25.29 4.82 -2.64
C GLY A 212 24.92 5.68 -3.85
N ARG A 213 24.04 5.13 -4.71
CA ARG A 213 23.65 5.73 -5.99
C ARG A 213 22.14 5.69 -6.20
N ILE A 214 21.61 6.76 -6.80
CA ILE A 214 20.24 6.88 -7.27
C ILE A 214 20.26 7.20 -8.77
N ASP A 215 19.53 6.40 -9.54
CA ASP A 215 19.34 6.56 -10.98
C ASP A 215 17.90 6.95 -11.29
N VAL A 216 17.71 8.07 -11.98
CA VAL A 216 16.41 8.53 -12.45
C VAL A 216 16.35 8.40 -13.96
N ARG A 217 15.37 7.67 -14.48
CA ARG A 217 15.15 7.50 -15.90
C ARG A 217 13.76 7.93 -16.31
N CYS A 218 13.64 8.50 -17.51
CA CYS A 218 12.37 8.80 -18.13
C CYS A 218 12.46 8.36 -19.58
N ASP A 219 11.81 7.24 -19.89
CA ASP A 219 11.94 6.51 -21.16
C ASP A 219 10.56 6.38 -21.83
N ALA A 220 10.53 6.33 -23.17
CA ALA A 220 9.27 6.12 -23.90
C ALA A 220 8.78 4.67 -23.67
N ALA A 221 7.51 4.51 -23.34
CA ALA A 221 6.88 3.21 -23.15
C ALA A 221 6.19 2.72 -24.43
N SER A 222 5.92 1.42 -24.50
CA SER A 222 5.10 0.85 -25.56
C SER A 222 3.71 1.50 -25.62
N GLY A 223 3.17 1.70 -26.81
CA GLY A 223 1.82 2.28 -26.98
C GLY A 223 1.78 3.82 -26.86
N GLY A 224 2.93 4.50 -26.84
CA GLY A 224 3.01 5.97 -26.82
C GLY A 224 2.96 6.58 -25.42
N GLY A 225 3.08 5.76 -24.37
CA GLY A 225 3.21 6.20 -22.99
C GLY A 225 4.64 6.59 -22.61
N VAL A 226 4.85 6.82 -21.31
CA VAL A 226 6.16 7.13 -20.71
C VAL A 226 6.32 6.35 -19.41
N ASP A 227 7.52 5.81 -19.21
CA ASP A 227 7.93 5.17 -17.96
C ASP A 227 8.88 6.10 -17.21
N ILE A 228 8.57 6.39 -15.95
CA ILE A 228 9.47 7.10 -15.02
C ILE A 228 10.03 6.06 -14.05
N VAL A 229 11.34 5.83 -14.07
CA VAL A 229 12.03 4.84 -13.25
C VAL A 229 12.92 5.55 -12.25
N ILE A 230 12.81 5.20 -10.97
CA ILE A 230 13.74 5.63 -9.92
C ILE A 230 14.31 4.37 -9.29
N SER A 231 15.62 4.20 -9.39
CA SER A 231 16.36 3.07 -8.83
C SER A 231 17.38 3.56 -7.82
N ASP A 232 17.53 2.85 -6.72
CA ASP A 232 18.52 3.12 -5.69
C ASP A 232 19.31 1.87 -5.30
N THR A 233 20.50 2.08 -4.72
CA THR A 233 21.33 1.01 -4.13
C THR A 233 21.19 0.96 -2.61
N GLY A 234 19.99 1.24 -2.11
CA GLY A 234 19.69 1.33 -0.69
C GLY A 234 19.48 -0.03 -0.02
N ILE A 235 18.85 0.00 1.16
CA ILE A 235 18.62 -1.20 1.99
C ILE A 235 17.70 -2.25 1.34
N GLY A 236 16.96 -1.89 0.30
CA GLY A 236 15.97 -2.76 -0.32
C GLY A 236 14.77 -3.08 0.57
N ILE A 237 13.85 -3.88 0.04
CA ILE A 237 12.59 -4.27 0.68
C ILE A 237 12.44 -5.79 0.52
N ALA A 238 12.02 -6.48 1.59
CA ALA A 238 11.75 -7.90 1.52
C ALA A 238 10.51 -8.18 0.65
N HIS A 239 10.55 -9.29 -0.11
CA HIS A 239 9.48 -9.62 -1.05
C HIS A 239 8.10 -9.74 -0.38
N GLU A 240 8.07 -10.24 0.86
CA GLU A 240 6.84 -10.38 1.66
C GLU A 240 6.20 -9.05 2.10
N ASP A 241 6.96 -7.95 2.06
CA ASP A 241 6.49 -6.62 2.44
C ASP A 241 6.00 -5.79 1.25
N LEU A 242 6.25 -6.21 0.00
CA LEU A 242 5.95 -5.41 -1.19
C LEU A 242 4.46 -5.10 -1.38
N ASP A 243 3.59 -6.09 -1.14
CA ASP A 243 2.13 -5.89 -1.24
C ASP A 243 1.62 -4.96 -0.14
N MET A 244 2.30 -4.98 1.01
CA MET A 244 1.93 -4.22 2.19
C MET A 244 2.26 -2.72 2.00
N ILE A 245 3.46 -2.39 1.51
CA ILE A 245 3.90 -0.98 1.34
C ILE A 245 3.09 -0.19 0.30
N LEU A 246 2.38 -0.88 -0.60
CA LEU A 246 1.50 -0.25 -1.59
C LEU A 246 0.09 -0.02 -1.06
N SER A 247 -0.27 -0.68 0.05
CA SER A 247 -1.55 -0.47 0.71
C SER A 247 -1.50 0.81 1.55
N PRO A 248 -2.46 1.74 1.41
CA PRO A 248 -2.49 2.99 2.17
C PRO A 248 -2.53 2.79 3.69
N PHE A 249 -2.84 1.57 4.15
CA PHE A 249 -3.06 1.25 5.55
C PHE A 249 -2.11 0.22 6.13
N ALA A 250 -1.26 -0.39 5.32
CA ALA A 250 -0.45 -1.50 5.80
C ALA A 250 0.98 -1.02 6.05
N ARG A 251 1.34 -0.91 7.33
CA ARG A 251 2.73 -0.73 7.73
C ARG A 251 3.38 -2.10 7.89
N GLY A 252 4.57 -2.24 7.29
CA GLY A 252 5.56 -3.27 7.57
C GLY A 252 5.41 -3.91 8.95
N ARG A 253 5.04 -5.20 9.02
CA ARG A 253 5.24 -5.92 10.27
C ARG A 253 6.74 -6.17 10.39
N ASP A 254 7.30 -5.49 11.39
CA ASP A 254 8.55 -5.86 12.06
C ASP A 254 9.86 -5.25 11.48
N VAL A 255 10.77 -5.01 12.42
CA VAL A 255 12.24 -4.86 12.27
C VAL A 255 12.85 -3.47 11.94
N GLN A 256 13.29 -2.78 13.00
CA GLN A 256 14.56 -2.03 13.10
C GLN A 256 14.86 -0.87 12.12
N VAL A 257 13.89 -0.01 11.82
CA VAL A 257 14.17 1.31 11.21
C VAL A 257 13.60 2.42 12.09
N GLU A 258 13.83 2.36 13.40
CA GLU A 258 13.31 3.35 14.36
C GLU A 258 13.88 4.76 14.15
N GLU A 259 15.02 4.92 13.47
CA GLU A 259 15.64 6.23 13.27
C GLU A 259 15.35 6.89 11.91
N LYS A 260 14.76 6.16 10.96
CA LYS A 260 14.38 6.70 9.64
C LYS A 260 12.89 6.47 9.38
N SER A 261 12.01 6.81 10.32
CA SER A 261 10.56 6.79 10.10
C SER A 261 10.12 7.87 9.11
N GLY A 262 9.15 7.54 8.26
CA GLY A 262 8.48 8.48 7.37
C GLY A 262 6.98 8.21 7.46
N THR A 263 6.16 9.05 6.84
CA THR A 263 4.69 8.98 6.96
C THR A 263 4.15 7.59 6.57
N GLY A 264 4.85 6.88 5.68
CA GLY A 264 4.41 5.62 5.08
C GLY A 264 3.39 5.82 3.96
N LEU A 265 3.04 7.07 3.66
CA LEU A 265 1.99 7.43 2.72
C LEU A 265 2.51 7.73 1.31
N GLY A 266 3.80 8.00 1.18
CA GLY A 266 4.38 8.40 -0.11
C GLY A 266 4.18 7.38 -1.23
N LEU A 267 4.41 6.08 -0.95
CA LEU A 267 4.23 5.01 -1.95
C LEU A 267 2.75 4.75 -2.27
N PRO A 268 1.84 4.59 -1.29
CA PRO A 268 0.41 4.46 -1.57
C PRO A 268 -0.18 5.64 -2.34
N ILE A 269 0.18 6.89 -1.98
CA ILE A 269 -0.22 8.09 -2.71
C ILE A 269 0.31 8.03 -4.14
N SER A 270 1.58 7.65 -4.32
CA SER A 270 2.18 7.57 -5.66
C SER A 270 1.48 6.54 -6.55
N ASN A 271 1.17 5.36 -6.00
CA ASN A 271 0.45 4.30 -6.69
C ASN A 271 -0.98 4.74 -7.08
N ALA A 272 -1.68 5.38 -6.15
CA ALA A 272 -3.03 5.88 -6.41
C ALA A 272 -3.05 7.01 -7.46
N LEU A 273 -2.12 7.97 -7.38
CA LEU A 273 -2.00 9.04 -8.37
C LEU A 273 -1.63 8.49 -9.75
N ALA A 274 -0.75 7.49 -9.84
CA ALA A 274 -0.44 6.80 -11.09
C ALA A 274 -1.68 6.09 -11.66
N SER A 275 -2.42 5.39 -10.79
CA SER A 275 -3.67 4.70 -11.16
C SER A 275 -4.74 5.67 -11.66
N LEU A 276 -4.87 6.85 -11.04
CA LEU A 276 -5.77 7.91 -11.50
C LEU A 276 -5.40 8.45 -12.89
N HIS A 277 -4.14 8.36 -13.30
CA HIS A 277 -3.70 8.66 -14.67
C HIS A 277 -3.93 7.48 -15.65
N GLY A 278 -4.59 6.40 -15.23
CA GLY A 278 -4.73 5.17 -16.02
C GLY A 278 -3.46 4.32 -16.06
N GLY A 279 -2.45 4.69 -15.29
CA GLY A 279 -1.17 4.03 -15.19
C GLY A 279 -1.12 2.98 -14.08
N ARG A 280 0.11 2.60 -13.73
CA ARG A 280 0.39 1.75 -12.57
C ARG A 280 1.78 2.03 -12.03
N LEU A 281 2.04 1.57 -10.81
CA LEU A 281 3.34 1.64 -10.17
C LEU A 281 3.82 0.20 -9.91
N ASP A 282 4.97 -0.15 -10.48
CA ASP A 282 5.62 -1.45 -10.32
C ASP A 282 6.88 -1.29 -9.45
N ILE A 283 7.08 -2.18 -8.48
CA ILE A 283 8.26 -2.17 -7.59
C ILE A 283 9.03 -3.48 -7.76
N ALA A 284 10.33 -3.37 -8.02
CA ALA A 284 11.28 -4.46 -7.96
C ALA A 284 12.33 -4.13 -6.89
N SER A 285 12.44 -4.96 -5.86
CA SER A 285 13.36 -4.71 -4.75
C SER A 285 13.91 -6.02 -4.20
N THR A 286 15.17 -5.99 -3.78
CA THR A 286 15.81 -7.09 -3.06
C THR A 286 16.48 -6.52 -1.82
N LEU A 287 16.21 -7.13 -0.66
CA LEU A 287 16.82 -6.72 0.60
C LEU A 287 18.35 -6.74 0.49
N GLY A 288 18.98 -5.60 0.77
CA GLY A 288 20.43 -5.37 0.70
C GLY A 288 20.98 -4.99 -0.68
N GLU A 289 20.18 -5.04 -1.75
CA GLU A 289 20.64 -4.68 -3.11
C GLU A 289 20.07 -3.34 -3.61
N GLY A 290 18.91 -2.94 -3.08
CA GLY A 290 18.25 -1.68 -3.41
C GLY A 290 16.84 -1.86 -3.94
N THR A 291 16.25 -0.75 -4.40
CA THR A 291 14.86 -0.71 -4.88
C THR A 291 14.77 0.00 -6.22
N MET A 292 13.94 -0.52 -7.11
CA MET A 292 13.55 0.10 -8.37
C MET A 292 12.04 0.27 -8.39
N VAL A 293 11.60 1.51 -8.56
CA VAL A 293 10.19 1.86 -8.71
C VAL A 293 9.97 2.39 -10.12
N THR A 294 9.02 1.81 -10.83
CA THR A 294 8.61 2.23 -12.18
C THR A 294 7.18 2.75 -12.17
N VAL A 295 7.00 3.98 -12.61
CA VAL A 295 5.69 4.60 -12.81
C VAL A 295 5.38 4.56 -14.29
N HIS A 296 4.39 3.75 -14.65
CA HIS A 296 3.92 3.61 -16.02
C HIS A 296 2.81 4.61 -16.28
N LEU A 297 3.01 5.53 -17.22
CA LEU A 297 1.99 6.49 -17.66
C LEU A 297 1.58 6.13 -19.10
N PRO A 298 0.32 5.72 -19.34
CA PRO A 298 -0.12 5.38 -20.69
C PRO A 298 -0.23 6.64 -21.55
N ALA A 299 -0.24 6.44 -22.89
CA ALA A 299 -0.79 7.45 -23.78
C ALA A 299 -2.26 7.69 -23.41
N ASP A 300 -2.74 8.92 -23.57
CA ASP A 300 -4.17 9.15 -23.44
C ASP A 300 -4.94 8.24 -24.39
N GLU A 301 -5.95 7.54 -23.87
CA GLU A 301 -7.01 7.04 -24.73
C GLU A 301 -7.60 8.27 -25.41
N LYS A 302 -7.47 8.36 -26.74
CA LYS A 302 -8.21 9.35 -27.51
C LYS A 302 -9.68 9.17 -27.12
N SER A 303 -10.24 10.12 -26.38
CA SER A 303 -11.68 10.23 -26.20
C SER A 303 -12.28 10.23 -27.60
N ALA A 304 -12.88 9.10 -27.97
CA ALA A 304 -13.61 8.93 -29.22
C ALA A 304 -14.92 9.71 -29.18
#